data_AF-A0A9E3H1E6-F1
#
_entry.id   AF-A0A9E3H1E6-F1
#
_cell.length_a   1.000
_cell.length_b   1.000
_cell.length_c   1.000
_cell.angle_alpha   90.00
_cell.angle_beta   90.00
_cell.angle_gamma   90.00
#
_symmetry.space_group_name_H-M   'P 1'
#
loop_
_entity.id
_entity.type
_entity.pdbx_description
1 polymer ?
#
loop_
_entity_poly.entity_id
_entity_poly.type
_entity_poly.pdbx_seq_one_letter_code
_entity_poly.pdbx_strand_id
1 'polypeptide(L)' 'MAETENQALAVYSRCEMTAIALRRRLHDASYGEVLRLLSEAGLPLPRAPVAGREAQIARARAWMFPKHTA' A
#
# COMPACT_ATOMS: atom_id res chain seq x y z
N MET A 1 -12.66 11.98 16.42
CA MET A 1 -11.67 11.90 15.32
C MET A 1 -11.17 10.47 15.10
N ALA A 2 -10.95 9.68 16.16
CA ALA A 2 -10.49 8.29 16.05
C ALA A 2 -11.40 7.33 15.24
N GLU A 3 -12.73 7.53 15.26
CA GLU A 3 -13.67 6.61 14.61
C GLU A 3 -13.63 6.70 13.07
N THR A 4 -13.46 7.91 12.53
CA THR A 4 -13.28 8.13 11.09
C THR A 4 -11.97 7.57 10.56
N GLU A 5 -10.91 7.60 11.36
CA GLU A 5 -9.60 7.04 11.02
C GLU A 5 -9.63 5.51 11.04
N ASN A 6 -10.23 4.93 12.08
CA ASN A 6 -10.41 3.48 12.19
C ASN A 6 -11.26 2.92 11.05
N GLN A 7 -12.32 3.63 10.65
CA GLN A 7 -13.12 3.24 9.49
C GLN A 7 -12.31 3.29 8.19
N ALA A 8 -11.47 4.32 8.00
CA ALA A 8 -10.60 4.42 6.83
C ALA A 8 -9.57 3.27 6.77
N LEU A 9 -8.97 2.92 7.92
CA LEU A 9 -8.05 1.78 8.05
C LEU A 9 -8.74 0.46 7.71
N ALA A 10 -9.98 0.25 8.18
CA ALA A 10 -10.75 -0.95 7.89
C ALA A 10 -11.13 -1.10 6.41
N VAL A 11 -11.46 -0.01 5.72
CA VAL A 11 -11.72 -0.02 4.27
C VAL A 11 -10.43 -0.32 3.50
N TYR A 12 -9.30 0.25 3.93
CA TYR A 12 -8.00 -0.03 3.33
C TYR A 12 -7.55 -1.48 3.53
N SER A 13 -7.74 -2.06 4.72
CA SER A 13 -7.36 -3.46 4.99
C SER A 13 -8.13 -4.47 4.14
N ARG A 14 -9.35 -4.13 3.71
CA ARG A 14 -10.15 -4.90 2.74
C ARG A 14 -9.78 -4.65 1.27
N CYS A 15 -8.75 -3.84 1.01
CA CYS A 15 -8.34 -3.42 -0.34
C CYS A 15 -9.42 -2.63 -1.12
N GLU A 16 -10.39 -2.04 -0.43
CA GLU A 16 -11.45 -1.20 -1.03
C GLU A 16 -11.01 0.27 -1.20
N MET A 17 -9.83 0.62 -0.69
CA MET A 17 -9.24 1.96 -0.78
C MET A 17 -7.77 1.86 -1.15
N THR A 18 -7.26 2.84 -1.89
CA THR A 18 -5.83 2.93 -2.22
C THR A 18 -5.03 3.52 -1.04
N ALA A 19 -3.75 3.14 -0.95
CA ALA A 19 -2.85 3.70 0.07
C ALA A 19 -2.75 5.24 -0.02
N ILE A 20 -2.81 5.81 -1.22
CA ILE A 20 -2.80 7.27 -1.43
C ILE A 20 -4.04 7.92 -0.82
N ALA A 21 -5.23 7.36 -1.06
CA ALA A 21 -6.48 7.88 -0.52
C ALA A 21 -6.52 7.78 1.01
N LEU A 22 -6.02 6.68 1.58
CA LEU A 22 -5.89 6.52 3.02
C LEU A 22 -4.95 7.57 3.62
N ARG A 23 -3.75 7.72 3.07
CA ARG A 23 -2.74 8.67 3.58
C ARG A 23 -3.26 10.10 3.62
N ARG A 24 -4.00 10.53 2.58
CA ARG A 24 -4.66 11.86 2.56
C ARG A 24 -5.67 12.03 3.70
N ARG A 25 -6.38 10.97 4.07
CA ARG A 25 -7.31 11.00 5.22
C ARG A 25 -6.60 10.97 6.57
N LEU A 26 -5.38 10.45 6.62
CA LEU A 26 -4.52 10.39 7.80
C LEU A 26 -3.47 11.51 7.80
N HIS A 27 -3.81 12.69 7.27
CA HIS A 27 -2.93 13.86 7.28
C HIS A 27 -1.54 13.62 6.66
N ASP A 28 -1.51 12.94 5.52
CA ASP A 28 -0.30 12.57 4.77
C ASP A 28 0.67 11.63 5.51
N ALA A 29 0.15 10.82 6.44
CA ALA A 29 0.90 9.79 7.14
C ALA A 29 1.81 9.00 6.19
N SER A 30 3.02 8.70 6.65
CA SER A 30 3.96 7.82 5.98
C SER A 30 3.41 6.40 5.85
N TYR A 31 4.01 5.61 4.97
CA TYR A 31 3.63 4.21 4.82
C TYR A 31 3.88 3.42 6.12
N GLY A 32 4.97 3.70 6.84
CA GLY A 32 5.27 3.06 8.13
C GLY A 32 4.23 3.38 9.20
N GLU A 33 3.76 4.62 9.27
CA GLU A 33 2.70 5.02 10.20
C GLU A 33 1.37 4.30 9.90
N VAL A 34 1.02 4.16 8.62
CA VAL A 34 -0.16 3.37 8.22
C VAL A 34 -0.07 1.93 8.70
N LEU A 35 1.10 1.28 8.56
CA LEU A 35 1.30 -0.09 9.04
C LEU A 35 1.19 -0.20 10.56
N ARG A 36 1.75 0.77 11.29
CA ARG A 36 1.63 0.84 12.76
C ARG A 36 0.16 0.96 13.17
N LEU A 37 -0.59 1.87 12.54
CA LEU A 37 -2.02 2.09 12.83
C LEU A 37 -2.87 0.85 12.53
N LEU A 38 -2.59 0.14 11.42
CA LEU A 38 -3.26 -1.14 11.14
C LEU A 38 -2.98 -2.19 12.22
N SER A 39 -1.74 -2.28 12.69
CA SER A 39 -1.36 -3.21 13.76
C SER A 39 -2.05 -2.85 15.09
N GLU A 40 -2.08 -1.57 15.44
CA GLU A 40 -2.74 -1.08 16.67
C GLU A 40 -4.25 -1.32 16.64
N ALA A 41 -4.87 -1.23 15.46
CA ALA A 41 -6.28 -1.53 15.25
C ALA A 41 -6.59 -3.04 15.12
N GLY A 42 -5.59 -3.92 15.19
CA GLY A 42 -5.77 -5.37 14.99
C GLY A 42 -6.24 -5.76 13.59
N LEU A 43 -6.01 -4.90 12.59
CA LEU A 43 -6.45 -5.10 11.23
C LEU A 43 -5.38 -5.85 10.41
N PRO A 44 -5.79 -6.72 9.47
CA PRO A 44 -4.85 -7.42 8.62
C PRO A 44 -4.13 -6.42 7.70
N LEU A 45 -2.86 -6.69 7.43
CA LEU A 45 -2.12 -5.95 6.42
C LEU A 45 -2.74 -6.22 5.04
N PRO A 46 -2.96 -5.18 4.22
CA PRO A 46 -3.48 -5.38 2.88
C PRO A 46 -2.50 -6.24 2.09
N ARG A 47 -3.03 -7.24 1.40
CA ARG A 47 -2.20 -8.07 0.52
C ARG A 47 -1.72 -7.20 -0.63
N ALA A 48 -0.40 -7.13 -0.80
CA ALA A 48 0.18 -6.48 -1.97
C ALA A 48 -0.45 -7.11 -3.23
N PRO A 49 -0.91 -6.31 -4.21
CA PRO A 49 -1.44 -6.85 -5.44
C PRO A 49 -0.36 -7.73 -6.10
N VAL A 50 -0.62 -9.03 -6.16
CA VAL A 50 0.28 -10.00 -6.80
C VAL A 50 0.21 -9.84 -8.31
N ALA A 51 -0.97 -9.45 -8.82
CA ALA A 51 -1.21 -9.17 -10.22
C ALA A 51 -0.31 -8.03 -10.72
N GLY A 52 0.49 -8.32 -11.74
CA GLY A 52 1.41 -7.35 -12.34
C GLY A 52 2.72 -7.13 -11.59
N ARG A 53 2.97 -7.86 -10.47
CA ARG A 53 4.24 -7.80 -9.75
C ARG A 53 5.41 -8.20 -10.65
N GLU A 54 5.27 -9.29 -11.40
CA GLU A 54 6.29 -9.74 -12.35
C GLU A 54 6.49 -8.72 -13.47
N ALA A 55 5.43 -8.11 -13.99
CA ALA A 55 5.52 -7.08 -15.03
C ALA A 55 6.23 -5.81 -14.53
N GLN A 56 5.97 -5.39 -13.28
CA GLN A 56 6.70 -4.28 -12.66
C GLN A 56 8.16 -4.62 -12.40
N ILE A 57 8.45 -5.84 -11.92
CA ILE A 57 9.83 -6.32 -11.73
C ILE A 57 10.56 -6.37 -13.08
N ALA A 58 9.92 -6.88 -14.13
CA ALA A 58 10.48 -6.93 -15.48
C ALA A 58 10.75 -5.52 -16.03
N ARG A 59 9.81 -4.59 -15.86
CA ARG A 59 9.97 -3.19 -16.29
C ARG A 59 11.09 -2.48 -15.52
N ALA A 60 11.14 -2.67 -14.20
CA ALA A 60 12.20 -2.13 -13.36
C ALA A 60 13.58 -2.72 -13.72
N ARG A 61 13.63 -4.03 -14.00
CA ARG A 61 14.86 -4.71 -14.45
C ARG A 61 15.31 -4.20 -15.82
N ALA A 62 14.39 -3.98 -16.76
CA ALA A 62 14.71 -3.41 -18.07
C ALA A 62 15.29 -1.99 -17.96
N TRP A 63 14.77 -1.18 -17.03
CA TRP A 63 15.31 0.15 -16.76
C TRP A 63 16.68 0.13 -16.07
N MET A 64 16.86 -0.76 -15.08
CA MET A 64 18.11 -0.85 -14.32
C MET A 64 19.23 -1.59 -15.07
N PHE A 65 18.87 -2.53 -15.95
CA PHE A 65 19.81 -3.38 -16.68
C PHE A 65 19.48 -3.43 -18.19
N PRO A 66 19.60 -2.30 -18.91
CA PRO A 66 19.18 -2.19 -20.31
C PRO A 66 20.00 -3.05 -21.29
N LYS A 67 21.13 -3.65 -20.87
CA LYS A 67 22.05 -4.41 -21.74
C LYS A 67 21.84 -5.94 -21.74
N HIS A 68 20.82 -6.45 -21.03
CA HIS A 68 20.53 -7.89 -20.95
C HIS A 68 19.19 -8.30 -21.62
N THR A 69 18.62 -7.43 -22.44
CA THR A 69 17.53 -7.80 -23.36
C THR A 69 18.13 -7.94 -24.75
N ALA A 70 18.65 -9.14 -25.02
CA ALA A 70 19.00 -9.60 -26.37
C ALA A 70 17.77 -10.24 -27.02
#